data_AF-A0A1A7WHY7-F1
#
_entry.id   AF-A0A1A7WHY7-F1
#
_cell.length_a   1.000
_cell.length_b   1.000
_cell.length_c   1.000
_cell.angle_alpha   90.00
_cell.angle_beta   90.00
_cell.angle_gamma   90.00
#
_symmetry.space_group_name_H-M   'P 1'
#
loop_
_entity.id
_entity.type
_entity.pdbx_description
1 polymer ?
#
loop_
_entity_poly.entity_id
_entity_poly.type
_entity_poly.pdbx_seq_one_letter_code
_entity_poly.pdbx_strand_id
1 'polypeptide(L)'
;MSHLNHGLLSNYNSLTDKHLTSYFSNTRIRRHLRRAGLITKSGRIVSDKEYKHKLIKRTHQRHISECLAQAIFHRVLEMERLHQAAI
;
A
#
# COMPACT_ATOMS: atom_id res chain seq x y z
N MET A 1 -10.04 29.88 24.49
CA MET A 1 -9.31 29.54 23.25
C MET A 1 -9.36 28.03 23.13
N SER A 2 -9.87 27.37 22.09
CA SER A 2 -10.41 27.75 20.79
C SER A 2 -11.24 26.55 20.35
N HIS A 3 -12.44 26.79 19.82
CA HIS A 3 -13.24 25.77 19.14
C HIS A 3 -12.44 25.26 17.94
N LEU A 4 -11.63 24.21 18.13
CA LEU A 4 -11.05 23.44 17.05
C LEU A 4 -12.21 22.73 16.36
N ASN A 5 -12.73 23.40 15.32
CA ASN A 5 -13.72 22.86 14.41
C ASN A 5 -13.19 21.54 13.84
N HIS A 6 -13.59 20.43 14.44
CA HIS A 6 -13.14 19.09 14.10
C HIS A 6 -13.35 18.75 12.62
N GLY A 7 -14.35 19.37 11.98
CA GLY A 7 -14.61 19.26 10.54
C GLY A 7 -13.59 19.95 9.63
N LEU A 8 -12.88 21.00 10.09
CA LEU A 8 -11.85 21.67 9.29
C LEU A 8 -10.60 20.80 9.15
N LEU A 9 -10.21 20.09 10.23
CA LEU A 9 -9.08 19.16 10.21
C LEU A 9 -9.38 17.87 9.46
N SER A 10 -10.63 17.40 9.51
CA SER A 10 -11.04 16.18 8.78
C SER A 10 -10.84 16.28 7.27
N ASN A 11 -11.00 17.48 6.69
CA ASN A 11 -10.89 17.71 5.25
C ASN A 11 -9.53 18.32 4.86
N TYR A 12 -8.66 18.58 5.83
CA TYR A 12 -7.37 19.21 5.58
C TYR A 12 -6.39 18.20 4.99
N ASN A 13 -5.95 18.44 3.75
CA ASN A 13 -4.92 17.66 3.08
C ASN A 13 -3.61 18.45 3.01
N SER A 14 -2.62 18.04 3.80
CA SER A 14 -1.30 18.67 3.85
C SER A 14 -0.59 18.70 2.49
N LEU A 15 -0.83 17.74 1.60
CA LEU A 15 -0.21 17.71 0.27
C LEU A 15 -0.68 18.86 -0.63
N THR A 16 -1.82 19.48 -0.29
CA THR A 16 -2.37 20.65 -0.98
C THR A 16 -2.03 21.97 -0.28
N ASP A 17 -1.33 21.93 0.86
CA ASP A 17 -0.97 23.14 1.59
C ASP A 17 0.17 23.88 0.90
N LYS A 18 -0.11 25.11 0.45
CA LYS A 18 0.87 26.00 -0.19
C LYS A 18 2.09 26.28 0.68
N HIS A 19 1.93 26.33 2.00
CA HIS A 19 3.01 26.59 2.95
C HIS A 19 3.96 25.39 3.10
N LEU A 20 3.51 24.19 2.75
CA LEU A 20 4.31 22.96 2.79
C LEU A 20 4.94 22.61 1.43
N THR A 21 4.73 23.43 0.40
CA THR A 21 5.26 23.19 -0.95
C THR A 21 6.78 22.96 -0.95
N SER A 22 7.53 23.76 -0.20
CA SER A 22 8.99 23.63 -0.08
C SER A 22 9.41 22.31 0.59
N TYR A 23 8.66 21.88 1.61
CA TYR A 23 8.92 20.60 2.27
C TYR A 23 8.66 19.42 1.34
N PHE A 24 7.54 19.43 0.62
CA PHE A 24 7.16 18.34 -0.29
C PHE A 24 7.92 18.35 -1.62
N SER A 25 8.60 19.44 -1.99
CA SER A 25 9.47 19.48 -3.17
C SER A 25 10.80 18.76 -2.95
N ASN A 26 11.23 18.58 -1.69
CA ASN A 26 12.45 17.87 -1.32
C ASN A 26 12.49 16.46 -1.95
N THR A 27 13.60 16.11 -2.60
CA THR A 27 13.74 14.83 -3.33
C THR A 27 13.56 13.60 -2.44
N ARG A 28 14.03 13.64 -1.19
CA ARG A 28 13.85 12.56 -0.20
C ARG A 28 12.37 12.42 0.14
N ILE A 29 11.67 13.54 0.37
CA ILE A 29 10.25 13.55 0.69
C ILE A 29 9.41 13.11 -0.52
N ARG A 30 9.65 13.63 -1.73
CA ARG A 30 8.97 13.17 -2.95
C ARG A 30 9.18 11.67 -3.19
N ARG A 31 10.39 11.16 -2.97
CA ARG A 31 10.68 9.72 -3.08
C ARG A 31 9.85 8.93 -2.08
N HIS A 32 9.75 9.38 -0.84
CA HIS A 32 8.92 8.74 0.18
C HIS A 32 7.44 8.75 -0.22
N LEU A 33 6.88 9.90 -0.60
CA LEU A 33 5.48 10.02 -1.03
C LEU A 33 5.15 9.12 -2.23
N ARG A 34 6.08 8.99 -3.19
CA ARG A 34 5.95 8.07 -4.33
C ARG A 34 5.93 6.61 -3.88
N ARG A 35 6.80 6.22 -2.94
CA ARG A 35 6.84 4.85 -2.39
C ARG A 35 5.58 4.53 -1.59
N ALA A 36 5.09 5.50 -0.83
CA ALA A 36 3.83 5.42 -0.10
C ALA A 36 2.61 5.38 -1.05
N GLY A 37 2.76 5.83 -2.30
CA GLY A 37 1.69 5.83 -3.29
C GLY A 37 0.73 7.02 -3.17
N LEU A 38 1.12 8.05 -2.42
CA LEU A 38 0.35 9.28 -2.24
C LEU A 38 0.48 10.25 -3.41
N ILE A 39 1.59 10.15 -4.16
CA ILE A 39 1.80 10.89 -5.41
C ILE A 39 2.26 9.97 -6.54
N THR A 40 1.94 10.33 -7.78
CA THR A 40 2.38 9.63 -8.98
C THR A 40 3.86 9.91 -9.29
N LYS A 41 4.42 9.22 -10.29
CA LYS A 41 5.78 9.50 -10.79
C LYS A 41 5.92 10.94 -11.34
N SER A 42 4.86 11.48 -11.93
CA SER A 42 4.80 12.88 -12.40
C SER A 42 4.62 13.89 -11.27
N GLY A 43 4.26 13.44 -10.06
CA GLY A 43 4.06 14.30 -8.90
C GLY A 43 2.61 14.72 -8.66
N ARG A 44 1.65 14.18 -9.42
CA ARG A 44 0.21 14.38 -9.17
C ARG A 44 -0.19 13.68 -7.86
N ILE A 45 -1.00 14.34 -7.04
CA ILE A 45 -1.60 13.71 -5.84
C ILE A 45 -2.57 12.61 -6.28
N VAL A 46 -2.45 11.45 -5.67
CA VAL A 46 -3.35 10.31 -5.89
C VAL A 46 -4.62 10.52 -5.08
N SER A 47 -5.79 10.33 -5.70
CA SER A 47 -7.06 10.48 -5.00
C SER A 47 -7.31 9.31 -4.03
N ASP A 48 -8.08 9.54 -2.97
CA ASP A 48 -8.42 8.50 -2.00
C ASP A 48 -9.03 7.26 -2.65
N LYS A 49 -9.88 7.45 -3.67
CA LYS A 49 -10.50 6.35 -4.43
C LYS A 49 -9.44 5.51 -5.15
N GLU A 50 -8.52 6.17 -5.85
CA GLU A 50 -7.42 5.51 -6.57
C GLU A 50 -6.48 4.78 -5.60
N TYR A 51 -6.15 5.44 -4.47
CA TYR A 51 -5.31 4.88 -3.42
C TYR A 51 -5.93 3.61 -2.82
N LYS A 52 -7.20 3.68 -2.38
CA LYS A 52 -7.93 2.54 -1.82
C LYS A 52 -8.03 1.38 -2.80
N HIS A 53 -8.37 1.66 -4.06
CA HIS A 53 -8.45 0.63 -5.09
C HIS A 53 -7.09 -0.09 -5.28
N LYS A 54 -6.01 0.68 -5.37
CA LYS A 54 -4.66 0.12 -5.52
C LYS A 54 -4.23 -0.69 -4.30
N LEU A 55 -4.60 -0.25 -3.10
CA LEU A 55 -4.33 -0.97 -1.86
C LEU A 55 -5.04 -2.31 -1.82
N ILE A 56 -6.35 -2.34 -2.11
CA ILE A 56 -7.15 -3.58 -2.17
C ILE A 56 -6.56 -4.54 -3.20
N LYS A 57 -6.28 -4.05 -4.42
CA LYS A 57 -5.70 -4.87 -5.49
C LYS A 57 -4.36 -5.49 -5.06
N ARG A 58 -3.49 -4.73 -4.42
CA ARG A 58 -2.18 -5.22 -3.95
C ARG A 58 -2.32 -6.24 -2.84
N THR A 59 -3.20 -6.01 -1.88
CA THR A 59 -3.47 -6.96 -0.80
C THR A 59 -4.03 -8.27 -1.34
N HIS A 60 -4.99 -8.19 -2.27
CA HIS A 60 -5.57 -9.37 -2.91
C HIS A 60 -4.53 -10.17 -3.70
N GLN A 61 -3.69 -9.49 -4.48
CA GLN A 61 -2.62 -10.17 -5.24
C GLN A 61 -1.60 -10.86 -4.32
N ARG A 62 -1.24 -10.22 -3.19
CA ARG A 62 -0.37 -10.84 -2.19
C ARG A 62 -1.02 -12.10 -1.61
N HIS A 63 -2.28 -11.99 -1.20
CA HIS A 63 -3.02 -13.10 -0.62
C HIS A 63 -3.10 -14.30 -1.57
N ILE A 64 -3.43 -14.06 -2.85
CA ILE A 64 -3.43 -15.14 -3.86
C ILE A 64 -2.04 -15.78 -3.97
N SER A 65 -0.98 -14.97 -4.03
CA SER A 65 0.38 -15.48 -4.16
C SER A 65 0.78 -16.36 -2.96
N GLU A 66 0.40 -15.96 -1.75
CA GLU A 66 0.63 -16.72 -0.52
C GLU A 66 -0.17 -18.03 -0.52
N CYS A 67 -1.46 -17.99 -0.88
CA CYS A 67 -2.29 -19.18 -0.98
C CYS A 67 -1.74 -20.19 -2.01
N LEU A 68 -1.27 -19.71 -3.16
CA LEU A 68 -0.66 -20.56 -4.17
C LEU A 68 0.63 -21.22 -3.67
N ALA A 69 1.50 -20.44 -3.01
CA ALA A 69 2.74 -20.98 -2.43
C ALA A 69 2.44 -22.06 -1.37
N GLN A 70 1.45 -21.83 -0.51
CA GLN A 70 1.01 -22.82 0.47
C GLN A 70 0.47 -24.09 -0.18
N ALA A 71 -0.41 -23.97 -1.19
CA ALA A 71 -1.00 -25.12 -1.87
C ALA A 71 0.07 -26.00 -2.54
N ILE A 72 1.05 -25.37 -3.21
CA ILE A 72 2.17 -26.09 -3.83
C ILE A 72 3.00 -26.80 -2.76
N PHE A 73 3.37 -26.11 -1.69
CA PHE A 73 4.17 -26.68 -0.61
C PHE A 73 3.47 -27.88 0.04
N HIS A 74 2.19 -27.75 0.38
CA HIS A 74 1.40 -28.84 0.95
C HIS A 74 1.31 -30.04 0.00
N ARG A 75 1.15 -29.78 -1.30
CA ARG A 75 1.09 -30.86 -2.29
C ARG A 75 2.41 -31.61 -2.42
N VAL A 76 3.53 -30.88 -2.50
CA VAL A 76 4.86 -31.49 -2.59
C VAL A 76 5.16 -32.31 -1.33
N LEU A 77 4.88 -31.75 -0.14
CA LEU A 77 5.08 -32.44 1.13
C LEU A 77 4.22 -33.72 1.23
N GLU A 78 2.96 -33.65 0.80
CA GLU A 78 2.08 -34.83 0.73
C GLU A 78 2.69 -35.92 -0.18
N MET A 79 3.17 -35.55 -1.36
CA MET A 79 3.79 -36.49 -2.31
C MET A 79 5.06 -37.13 -1.75
N GLU A 80 5.93 -36.36 -1.09
CA GLU A 80 7.14 -36.88 -0.43
C GLU A 80 6.79 -37.87 0.68
N ARG A 81 5.79 -37.55 1.51
CA ARG A 81 5.34 -38.44 2.60
C ARG A 81 4.82 -39.77 2.07
N LEU A 82 4.04 -39.73 0.99
CA LEU A 82 3.51 -40.94 0.35
C LEU A 82 4.62 -41.79 -0.26
N HIS A 83 5.63 -41.14 -0.88
CA HIS A 83 6.79 -41.84 -1.44
C HIS A 83 7.60 -42.57 -0.35
N GLN A 84 7.85 -41.91 0.78
CA GLN A 84 8.56 -42.52 1.92
C GLN A 84 7.79 -43.69 2.53
N ALA A 85 6.46 -43.66 2.54
CA ALA A 85 5.63 -44.74 3.09
C ALA A 85 5.55 -45.97 2.17
N ALA A 86 5.92 -45.83 0.89
CA ALA A 86 5.93 -46.91 -0.09
C ALA A 86 7.30 -47.64 -0.18
N ILE A 87 8.31 -47.16 0.55
CA ILE A 87 9.67 -47.72 0.67
C ILE A 87 9.74 -48.48 2.00
#